data_AF-A0A559KZH3-F1
#
_entry.id   AF-A0A559KZH3-F1
#
_cell.length_a   1.000
_cell.length_b   1.000
_cell.length_c   1.000
_cell.angle_alpha   90.00
_cell.angle_beta   90.00
_cell.angle_gamma   90.00
#
_symmetry.space_group_name_H-M   'P 1'
#
loop_
_entity.id
_entity.type
_entity.pdbx_description
1 polymer ?
#
loop_
_entity_poly.entity_id
_entity_poly.type
_entity_poly.pdbx_seq_one_letter_code
_entity_poly.pdbx_strand_id
1 'polypeptide(L)'
;MSSGNATAPDLGKMSTSDIVFPLHEFDDSPINRYMQHWTLRFDALLDTKKLCVALTHLLSLGDWRKLGGRLQFNKVGKLEIHAPRTYSHERPAFQFSEETFSVKTTDHPVAKNLPRARGKPELFPGITSQFNSLTLGPEWALDFTEHIRRQEPIIGVHIALFNDATLISIRWVHVVCDFMGIKALVLAWSMDLHGRYDDIPPFMGAYDDPLKNIGSVPPREPYALAGMQLSPEAFKKTYEKYLEHVARYPISVRRMLVLPDSTLQRIKMDFVGGRDSDKLEVIPKGALLNGKFVSDADILAAWAARLCCGILPAVDQPVHIMGMYEARHCLPETFPQRKDKPDSSPVFIANATFSTSTNTTLRALREQPLAKTALLVRESVATLTKAPQVHAQLHLLRESYAKDKENPPVFAAQDSFVLVVSNFSKMAFFDSIDFSPAVVAPAVAGHGKSPGKLAWHQWTSLEHNTHIRNMFQVGGRDGGGNTWMMAILPPETWAVVEEHLAGLADARPSKL
;
A
#
# COMPACT_ATOMS: atom_id res chain seq x y z
N MET A 1 -16.43 28.86 5.42
CA MET A 1 -17.08 27.65 4.87
C MET A 1 -18.34 27.42 5.69
N SER A 2 -19.49 27.50 5.05
CA SER A 2 -20.80 27.33 5.71
C SER A 2 -20.95 25.89 6.17
N SER A 3 -21.13 25.70 7.48
CA SER A 3 -21.47 24.42 8.10
C SER A 3 -22.89 24.02 7.68
N GLY A 4 -22.99 23.29 6.57
CA GLY A 4 -24.22 22.63 6.18
C GLY A 4 -24.54 21.52 7.17
N ASN A 5 -25.65 21.68 7.91
CA ASN A 5 -26.27 20.62 8.69
C ASN A 5 -26.60 19.45 7.76
N ALA A 6 -25.76 18.43 7.76
CA ALA A 6 -26.06 17.15 7.14
C ALA A 6 -27.14 16.46 8.01
N THR A 7 -28.35 16.39 7.48
CA THR A 7 -29.40 15.51 8.01
C THR A 7 -28.88 14.08 8.06
N ALA A 8 -28.99 13.44 9.23
CA ALA A 8 -28.56 12.06 9.44
C ALA A 8 -29.19 11.14 8.38
N PRO A 9 -28.39 10.31 7.68
CA PRO A 9 -28.94 9.37 6.72
C PRO A 9 -29.85 8.37 7.43
N ASP A 10 -30.97 8.03 6.78
CA ASP A 10 -31.92 7.02 7.23
C ASP A 10 -31.18 5.71 7.51
N LEU A 11 -31.00 5.40 8.80
CA LEU A 11 -30.24 4.24 9.27
C LEU A 11 -31.03 2.99 8.87
N GLY A 12 -30.57 2.30 7.82
CA GLY A 12 -31.15 1.05 7.36
C GLY A 12 -31.48 0.12 8.53
N LYS A 13 -32.70 -0.43 8.55
CA LYS A 13 -33.21 -1.27 9.64
C LYS A 13 -32.18 -2.33 10.06
N MET A 14 -31.70 -2.24 11.30
CA MET A 14 -30.84 -3.25 11.92
C MET A 14 -31.50 -4.63 11.81
N SER A 15 -30.87 -5.56 11.08
CA SER A 15 -31.29 -6.95 11.13
C SER A 15 -30.86 -7.54 12.47
N THR A 16 -31.83 -7.83 13.34
CA THR A 16 -31.58 -8.42 14.68
C THR A 16 -30.86 -9.78 14.64
N SER A 17 -30.71 -10.38 13.44
CA SER A 17 -30.03 -11.66 13.23
C SER A 17 -28.53 -11.55 12.99
N ASP A 18 -27.97 -10.37 12.76
CA ASP A 18 -26.58 -10.22 12.31
C ASP A 18 -25.55 -10.47 13.42
N ILE A 19 -24.33 -10.82 13.01
CA ILE A 19 -23.16 -10.80 13.87
C ILE A 19 -22.51 -9.43 13.73
N VAL A 20 -22.31 -8.75 14.86
CA VAL A 20 -21.74 -7.41 14.90
C VAL A 20 -20.28 -7.49 15.33
N PHE A 21 -19.39 -6.99 14.49
CA PHE A 21 -17.96 -6.88 14.78
C PHE A 21 -17.58 -5.41 14.97
N PRO A 22 -16.77 -5.08 15.99
CA PRO A 22 -16.25 -3.72 16.16
C PRO A 22 -15.16 -3.40 15.13
N LEU A 23 -14.98 -2.10 14.89
CA LEU A 23 -13.73 -1.54 14.38
C LEU A 23 -12.85 -1.09 15.55
N HIS A 24 -11.53 -1.22 15.38
CA HIS A 24 -10.56 -0.91 16.42
C HIS A 24 -10.15 0.56 16.41
N GLU A 25 -9.39 0.97 17.43
CA GLU A 25 -9.04 2.39 17.64
C GLU A 25 -8.29 3.01 16.45
N PHE A 26 -7.37 2.25 15.84
CA PHE A 26 -6.58 2.72 14.69
C PHE A 26 -7.24 2.45 13.33
N ASP A 27 -8.43 1.85 13.32
CA ASP A 27 -9.20 1.54 12.10
C ASP A 27 -10.03 2.75 11.64
N ASP A 28 -10.91 3.24 12.50
CA ASP A 28 -11.87 4.30 12.16
C ASP A 28 -11.29 5.70 12.46
N SER A 29 -10.65 6.29 11.45
CA SER A 29 -10.17 7.67 11.44
C SER A 29 -10.59 8.37 10.14
N PRO A 30 -10.69 9.71 10.12
CA PRO A 30 -11.01 10.44 8.89
C PRO A 30 -10.08 10.09 7.72
N ILE A 31 -8.79 9.84 8.00
CA ILE A 31 -7.81 9.45 6.98
C ILE A 31 -8.03 8.03 6.41
N ASN A 32 -8.75 7.16 7.12
CA ASN A 32 -9.05 5.79 6.67
C ASN A 32 -10.44 5.62 6.02
N ARG A 33 -11.30 6.65 6.09
CA ARG A 33 -12.67 6.62 5.54
C ARG A 33 -12.70 6.87 4.04
N TYR A 34 -12.05 5.97 3.28
CA TYR A 34 -12.04 6.02 1.82
C TYR A 34 -11.99 4.61 1.22
N MET A 35 -12.37 4.53 -0.05
CA MET A 35 -12.41 3.28 -0.81
C MET A 35 -11.04 2.92 -1.42
N GLN A 36 -10.62 1.69 -1.20
CA GLN A 36 -9.44 1.06 -1.79
C GLN A 36 -9.81 0.11 -2.90
N HIS A 37 -8.93 0.01 -3.89
CA HIS A 37 -9.08 -0.85 -5.05
C HIS A 37 -7.72 -1.40 -5.46
N TRP A 38 -7.63 -2.72 -5.64
CA TRP A 38 -6.40 -3.42 -5.99
C TRP A 38 -6.65 -4.36 -7.16
N THR A 39 -6.00 -4.09 -8.28
CA THR A 39 -6.08 -4.90 -9.51
C THR A 39 -4.88 -5.83 -9.59
N LEU A 40 -5.17 -7.12 -9.80
CA LEU A 40 -4.25 -8.21 -10.01
C LEU A 40 -4.38 -8.69 -11.46
N ARG A 41 -3.27 -8.90 -12.17
CA ARG A 41 -3.27 -9.57 -13.47
C ARG A 41 -2.60 -10.92 -13.37
N PHE A 42 -3.29 -11.93 -13.90
CA PHE A 42 -2.77 -13.25 -14.15
C PHE A 42 -2.69 -13.45 -15.67
N ASP A 43 -1.53 -13.86 -16.17
CA ASP A 43 -1.34 -14.20 -17.59
C ASP A 43 -1.82 -15.65 -17.84
N ALA A 44 -3.08 -15.89 -17.49
CA ALA A 44 -3.81 -17.15 -17.64
C ALA A 44 -5.33 -16.89 -17.55
N LEU A 45 -6.11 -17.80 -18.12
CA LEU A 45 -7.56 -17.84 -17.92
C LEU A 45 -7.85 -18.57 -16.61
N LEU A 46 -8.55 -17.91 -15.70
CA LEU A 46 -8.94 -18.48 -14.42
C LEU A 46 -10.45 -18.83 -14.42
N ASP A 47 -10.79 -19.92 -13.75
CA ASP A 47 -12.14 -20.39 -13.51
C ASP A 47 -12.79 -19.52 -12.43
N THR A 48 -13.59 -18.55 -12.89
CA THR A 48 -14.30 -17.62 -12.00
C THR A 48 -15.21 -18.31 -11.01
N LYS A 49 -15.81 -19.45 -11.37
CA LYS A 49 -16.70 -20.18 -10.46
C LYS A 49 -15.91 -20.75 -9.29
N LYS A 50 -14.75 -21.35 -9.54
CA LYS A 50 -13.85 -21.82 -8.48
C LYS A 50 -13.41 -20.68 -7.57
N LEU A 51 -13.01 -19.55 -8.17
CA LEU A 51 -12.64 -18.32 -7.45
C LEU A 51 -13.77 -17.88 -6.49
N CYS A 52 -15.00 -17.76 -6.99
CA CYS A 52 -16.14 -17.32 -6.20
C CYS A 52 -16.54 -18.31 -5.10
N VAL A 53 -16.53 -19.61 -5.40
CA VAL A 53 -16.86 -20.66 -4.43
C VAL A 53 -15.86 -20.65 -3.28
N ALA A 54 -14.57 -20.60 -3.57
CA ALA A 54 -13.52 -20.58 -2.55
C ALA A 54 -13.58 -19.32 -1.66
N LEU A 55 -13.81 -18.14 -2.25
CA LEU A 55 -13.93 -16.91 -1.45
C LEU A 55 -15.20 -16.93 -0.58
N THR A 56 -16.32 -17.43 -1.10
CA THR A 56 -17.57 -17.57 -0.33
C THR A 56 -17.39 -18.55 0.83
N HIS A 57 -16.70 -19.68 0.59
CA HIS A 57 -16.39 -20.66 1.60
C HIS A 57 -15.51 -20.05 2.69
N LEU A 58 -14.38 -19.42 2.34
CA LEU A 58 -13.48 -18.74 3.26
C LEU A 58 -14.22 -17.73 4.15
N LEU A 59 -15.03 -16.85 3.55
CA LEU A 59 -15.78 -15.83 4.29
C LEU A 59 -16.87 -16.46 5.19
N SER A 60 -17.26 -17.71 4.96
CA SER A 60 -18.18 -18.44 5.83
C SER A 60 -17.50 -19.07 7.07
N LEU A 61 -16.16 -19.10 7.12
CA LEU A 61 -15.40 -19.75 8.19
C LEU A 61 -15.23 -18.85 9.41
N GLY A 62 -15.84 -19.21 10.53
CA GLY A 62 -15.61 -18.56 11.83
C GLY A 62 -15.62 -17.02 11.76
N ASP A 63 -14.50 -16.42 12.15
CA ASP A 63 -14.33 -14.96 12.21
C ASP A 63 -13.95 -14.30 10.88
N TRP A 64 -13.58 -15.06 9.84
CA TRP A 64 -13.42 -14.53 8.47
C TRP A 64 -14.70 -13.89 7.95
N ARG A 65 -15.86 -14.27 8.51
CA ARG A 65 -17.17 -13.68 8.28
C ARG A 65 -17.22 -12.17 8.51
N LYS A 66 -16.32 -11.61 9.34
CA LYS A 66 -16.15 -10.15 9.48
C LYS A 66 -15.96 -9.47 8.12
N LEU A 67 -15.16 -10.05 7.22
CA LEU A 67 -14.89 -9.46 5.89
C LEU A 67 -16.07 -9.61 4.93
N GLY A 68 -16.98 -10.54 5.19
CA GLY A 68 -18.25 -10.62 4.48
C GLY A 68 -19.37 -9.79 5.11
N GLY A 69 -19.04 -8.79 5.93
CA GLY A 69 -20.00 -7.87 6.55
C GLY A 69 -20.28 -6.62 5.73
N ARG A 70 -21.02 -5.68 6.35
CA ARG A 70 -21.35 -4.35 5.82
C ARG A 70 -21.07 -3.31 6.88
N LEU A 71 -20.57 -2.14 6.50
CA LEU A 71 -20.32 -1.05 7.42
C LEU A 71 -21.62 -0.32 7.76
N GLN A 72 -21.84 -0.05 9.05
CA GLN A 72 -22.97 0.72 9.56
C GLN A 72 -22.51 1.64 10.69
N PHE A 73 -23.13 2.81 10.77
CA PHE A 73 -23.02 3.63 11.98
C PHE A 73 -24.03 3.14 13.01
N ASN A 74 -23.58 2.94 14.24
CA ASN A 74 -24.47 2.66 15.35
C ASN A 74 -25.11 3.94 15.90
N LYS A 75 -26.00 3.81 16.89
CA LYS A 75 -26.75 4.92 17.51
C LYS A 75 -25.87 6.02 18.13
N VAL A 76 -24.61 5.71 18.46
CA VAL A 76 -23.65 6.65 19.04
C VAL A 76 -22.64 7.17 18.01
N GLY A 77 -22.86 6.92 16.71
CA GLY A 77 -22.04 7.44 15.62
C GLY A 77 -20.71 6.70 15.42
N LYS A 78 -20.53 5.51 16.00
CA LYS A 78 -19.36 4.66 15.75
C LYS A 78 -19.64 3.68 14.62
N LEU A 79 -18.62 3.39 13.81
CA LEU A 79 -18.69 2.36 12.79
C LEU A 79 -18.59 0.95 13.39
N GLU A 80 -19.43 0.07 12.87
CA GLU A 80 -19.47 -1.37 13.15
C GLU A 80 -19.61 -2.14 11.84
N ILE A 81 -19.22 -3.40 11.86
CA ILE A 81 -19.40 -4.33 10.75
C ILE A 81 -20.52 -5.30 11.08
N HIS A 82 -21.57 -5.31 10.27
CA HIS A 82 -22.74 -6.16 10.41
C HIS A 82 -22.68 -7.28 9.38
N ALA A 83 -22.45 -8.51 9.83
CA ALA A 83 -22.31 -9.67 8.97
C ALA A 83 -23.52 -10.61 9.06
N PRO A 84 -24.08 -11.06 7.92
CA PRO A 84 -25.09 -12.10 7.92
C PRO A 84 -24.55 -13.39 8.55
N ARG A 85 -25.38 -14.11 9.31
CA ARG A 85 -25.03 -15.46 9.80
C ARG A 85 -24.89 -16.46 8.65
N THR A 86 -25.74 -16.30 7.65
CA THR A 86 -25.78 -17.09 6.41
C THR A 86 -25.86 -16.13 5.24
N TYR A 87 -25.04 -16.36 4.22
CA TYR A 87 -25.08 -15.58 3.00
C TYR A 87 -26.23 -16.04 2.10
N SER A 88 -26.92 -15.09 1.49
CA SER A 88 -27.97 -15.33 0.50
C SER A 88 -27.68 -14.55 -0.78
N HIS A 89 -28.53 -14.69 -1.79
CA HIS A 89 -28.42 -13.88 -3.01
C HIS A 89 -28.59 -12.37 -2.71
N GLU A 90 -29.48 -12.01 -1.78
CA GLU A 90 -29.74 -10.63 -1.37
C GLU A 90 -28.65 -10.10 -0.42
N ARG A 91 -28.00 -10.99 0.34
CA ARG A 91 -26.91 -10.65 1.26
C ARG A 91 -25.69 -11.54 1.01
N PRO A 92 -24.99 -11.36 -0.12
CA PRO A 92 -23.90 -12.24 -0.52
C PRO A 92 -22.64 -12.02 0.33
N ALA A 93 -21.72 -12.98 0.34
CA ALA A 93 -20.47 -12.85 1.09
C ALA A 93 -19.63 -11.64 0.62
N PHE A 94 -19.64 -11.36 -0.68
CA PHE A 94 -18.98 -10.22 -1.31
C PHE A 94 -19.79 -9.78 -2.53
N GLN A 95 -19.56 -8.57 -3.02
CA GLN A 95 -20.18 -8.09 -4.25
C GLN A 95 -19.37 -8.61 -5.44
N PHE A 96 -20.01 -9.26 -6.41
CA PHE A 96 -19.34 -9.88 -7.55
C PHE A 96 -19.81 -9.28 -8.88
N SER A 97 -18.89 -9.08 -9.81
CA SER A 97 -19.20 -8.83 -11.22
C SER A 97 -18.13 -9.45 -12.13
N GLU A 98 -18.53 -9.78 -13.35
CA GLU A 98 -17.67 -10.34 -14.39
C GLU A 98 -17.95 -9.67 -15.72
N GLU A 99 -16.89 -9.44 -16.49
CA GLU A 99 -16.96 -9.04 -17.88
C GLU A 99 -16.01 -9.90 -18.72
N THR A 100 -16.50 -10.38 -19.87
CA THR A 100 -15.73 -11.25 -20.77
C THR A 100 -15.47 -10.53 -22.09
N PHE A 101 -14.21 -10.53 -22.50
CA PHE A 101 -13.74 -9.97 -23.75
C PHE A 101 -13.19 -11.09 -24.64
N SER A 102 -13.86 -11.38 -25.76
CA SER A 102 -13.46 -12.41 -26.73
C SER A 102 -12.25 -12.03 -27.59
N VAL A 103 -11.27 -11.34 -27.01
CA VAL A 103 -10.04 -10.86 -27.64
C VAL A 103 -8.85 -11.09 -26.70
N LYS A 104 -7.64 -11.02 -27.22
CA LYS A 104 -6.44 -10.95 -26.37
C LYS A 104 -6.33 -9.55 -25.76
N THR A 105 -5.64 -9.45 -24.63
CA THR A 105 -5.33 -8.17 -24.01
C THR A 105 -4.61 -7.21 -24.95
N THR A 106 -3.73 -7.72 -25.83
CA THR A 106 -3.00 -6.91 -26.83
C THR A 106 -3.89 -6.32 -27.91
N ASP A 107 -5.05 -6.93 -28.16
CA ASP A 107 -5.97 -6.54 -29.24
C ASP A 107 -7.11 -5.65 -28.70
N HIS A 108 -7.32 -5.64 -27.37
CA HIS A 108 -8.33 -4.82 -26.72
C HIS A 108 -7.93 -3.33 -26.69
N PRO A 109 -8.84 -2.38 -27.03
CA PRO A 109 -8.52 -0.94 -27.12
C PRO A 109 -7.93 -0.34 -25.84
N VAL A 110 -8.34 -0.83 -24.67
CA VAL A 110 -7.84 -0.37 -23.36
C VAL A 110 -6.76 -1.30 -22.79
N ALA A 111 -6.95 -2.63 -22.90
CA ALA A 111 -6.12 -3.59 -22.16
C ALA A 111 -4.71 -3.73 -22.75
N LYS A 112 -4.54 -3.33 -24.02
CA LYS A 112 -3.23 -3.27 -24.69
C LYS A 112 -2.25 -2.34 -23.99
N ASN A 113 -2.75 -1.38 -23.22
CA ASN A 113 -1.96 -0.41 -22.46
C ASN A 113 -1.64 -0.88 -21.03
N LEU A 114 -2.10 -2.07 -20.61
CA LEU A 114 -1.74 -2.61 -19.30
C LEU A 114 -0.22 -2.82 -19.19
N PRO A 115 0.41 -2.46 -18.06
CA PRO A 115 1.87 -2.50 -17.94
C PRO A 115 2.46 -3.89 -18.15
N ARG A 116 3.49 -4.02 -18.99
CA ARG A 116 4.22 -5.28 -19.22
C ARG A 116 5.71 -5.02 -19.21
N ALA A 117 6.44 -5.78 -18.41
CA ALA A 117 7.89 -5.73 -18.41
C ALA A 117 8.43 -6.20 -19.77
N ARG A 118 9.33 -5.42 -20.36
CA ARG A 118 9.95 -5.71 -21.67
C ARG A 118 11.47 -5.73 -21.61
N GLY A 119 12.03 -6.04 -20.44
CA GLY A 119 13.48 -6.14 -20.21
C GLY A 119 14.23 -4.80 -20.23
N LYS A 120 13.51 -3.67 -20.23
CA LYS A 120 14.06 -2.31 -20.17
C LYS A 120 13.31 -1.48 -19.14
N PRO A 121 13.92 -0.42 -18.56
CA PRO A 121 13.19 0.51 -17.72
C PRO A 121 12.12 1.20 -18.54
N GLU A 122 10.91 1.28 -18.00
CA GLU A 122 9.78 1.82 -18.74
C GLU A 122 8.73 2.45 -17.82
N LEU A 123 8.11 3.54 -18.29
CA LEU A 123 6.95 4.16 -17.67
C LEU A 123 5.67 3.72 -18.36
N PHE A 124 4.62 3.58 -17.58
CA PHE A 124 3.27 3.28 -18.06
C PHE A 124 2.26 4.27 -17.47
N PRO A 125 1.15 4.52 -18.17
CA PRO A 125 -0.01 5.15 -17.53
C PRO A 125 -0.37 4.36 -16.26
N GLY A 126 -0.64 5.05 -15.14
CA GLY A 126 -1.18 4.36 -13.98
C GLY A 126 -2.63 3.91 -14.24
N ILE A 127 -3.11 2.85 -13.60
CA ILE A 127 -4.56 2.61 -13.49
C ILE A 127 -5.18 3.83 -12.81
N THR A 128 -5.92 4.58 -13.62
CA THR A 128 -6.84 5.63 -13.21
C THR A 128 -8.12 5.43 -14.04
N SER A 129 -8.86 6.50 -14.33
CA SER A 129 -10.16 6.44 -15.00
C SER A 129 -10.14 5.72 -16.37
N GLN A 130 -9.01 5.74 -17.08
CA GLN A 130 -8.88 5.11 -18.40
C GLN A 130 -8.94 3.58 -18.37
N PHE A 131 -8.75 2.96 -17.21
CA PHE A 131 -8.87 1.50 -17.03
C PHE A 131 -10.13 1.10 -16.26
N ASN A 132 -11.05 2.05 -15.97
CA ASN A 132 -12.24 1.76 -15.18
C ASN A 132 -13.12 0.67 -15.82
N SER A 133 -13.24 0.67 -17.14
CA SER A 133 -14.01 -0.35 -17.88
C SER A 133 -13.43 -1.77 -17.77
N LEU A 134 -12.23 -1.94 -17.19
CA LEU A 134 -11.57 -3.23 -17.01
C LEU A 134 -11.41 -3.61 -15.54
N THR A 135 -11.57 -2.65 -14.63
CA THR A 135 -11.08 -2.79 -13.25
C THR A 135 -12.11 -2.39 -12.20
N LEU A 136 -13.15 -1.64 -12.55
CA LEU A 136 -14.23 -1.29 -11.63
C LEU A 136 -15.46 -2.14 -11.91
N GLY A 137 -16.03 -2.71 -10.85
CA GLY A 137 -17.37 -3.29 -10.94
C GLY A 137 -18.38 -2.18 -11.27
N PRO A 138 -19.32 -2.42 -12.21
CA PRO A 138 -20.26 -1.39 -12.68
C PRO A 138 -21.15 -0.82 -11.56
N GLU A 139 -21.41 -1.62 -10.53
CA GLU A 139 -22.31 -1.29 -9.42
C GLU A 139 -21.58 -0.88 -8.13
N TRP A 140 -20.25 -0.70 -8.16
CA TRP A 140 -19.51 -0.31 -6.95
C TRP A 140 -19.79 1.14 -6.55
N ALA A 141 -20.04 1.38 -5.27
CA ALA A 141 -19.86 2.69 -4.70
C ALA A 141 -18.38 3.09 -4.80
N LEU A 142 -18.13 4.32 -5.27
CA LEU A 142 -16.79 4.86 -5.48
C LEU A 142 -16.29 5.67 -4.29
N ASP A 143 -17.18 6.02 -3.36
CA ASP A 143 -16.86 6.74 -2.14
C ASP A 143 -17.41 6.05 -0.89
N PHE A 144 -16.77 6.34 0.24
CA PHE A 144 -17.10 5.80 1.56
C PHE A 144 -18.55 6.03 1.98
N THR A 145 -19.09 7.21 1.72
CA THR A 145 -20.43 7.60 2.20
C THR A 145 -21.49 6.80 1.45
N GLU A 146 -21.36 6.72 0.13
CA GLU A 146 -22.28 5.96 -0.71
C GLU A 146 -22.18 4.46 -0.43
N HIS A 147 -20.98 3.93 -0.18
CA HIS A 147 -20.76 2.53 0.16
C HIS A 147 -21.54 2.12 1.43
N ILE A 148 -21.48 2.97 2.48
CA ILE A 148 -22.27 2.77 3.70
C ILE A 148 -23.75 2.93 3.42
N ARG A 149 -24.16 3.98 2.70
CA ARG A 149 -25.59 4.23 2.42
C ARG A 149 -26.24 3.05 1.68
N ARG A 150 -25.52 2.44 0.74
CA ARG A 150 -25.97 1.27 -0.04
C ARG A 150 -25.92 -0.04 0.72
N GLN A 151 -25.26 -0.07 1.89
CA GLN A 151 -25.03 -1.31 2.64
C GLN A 151 -24.35 -2.38 1.78
N GLU A 152 -23.35 -1.96 0.99
CA GLU A 152 -22.58 -2.87 0.15
C GLU A 152 -21.72 -3.80 1.01
N PRO A 153 -21.49 -5.05 0.58
CA PRO A 153 -20.51 -5.93 1.20
C PRO A 153 -19.14 -5.24 1.27
N ILE A 154 -18.40 -5.41 2.36
CA ILE A 154 -17.08 -4.80 2.53
C ILE A 154 -16.16 -5.14 1.35
N ILE A 155 -16.13 -6.41 0.95
CA ILE A 155 -15.34 -6.88 -0.20
C ILE A 155 -16.17 -6.82 -1.48
N GLY A 156 -15.61 -6.21 -2.51
CA GLY A 156 -16.08 -6.30 -3.90
C GLY A 156 -15.03 -6.99 -4.76
N VAL A 157 -15.46 -7.87 -5.66
CA VAL A 157 -14.60 -8.55 -6.63
C VAL A 157 -15.17 -8.33 -8.03
N HIS A 158 -14.34 -7.77 -8.91
CA HIS A 158 -14.65 -7.61 -10.33
C HIS A 158 -13.62 -8.39 -11.15
N ILE A 159 -14.08 -9.22 -12.09
CA ILE A 159 -13.22 -10.03 -12.94
C ILE A 159 -13.41 -9.64 -14.40
N ALA A 160 -12.31 -9.30 -15.07
CA ALA A 160 -12.27 -9.11 -16.52
C ALA A 160 -11.49 -10.25 -17.18
N LEU A 161 -12.17 -11.04 -18.02
CA LEU A 161 -11.64 -12.22 -18.69
C LEU A 161 -11.25 -11.89 -20.14
N PHE A 162 -10.04 -12.25 -20.54
CA PHE A 162 -9.53 -12.18 -21.91
C PHE A 162 -9.09 -13.56 -22.39
N ASN A 163 -8.85 -13.71 -23.70
CA ASN A 163 -8.34 -14.95 -24.29
C ASN A 163 -6.92 -15.32 -23.86
N ASP A 164 -6.20 -14.43 -23.17
CA ASP A 164 -4.81 -14.62 -22.73
C ASP A 164 -4.54 -14.16 -21.29
N ALA A 165 -5.52 -13.60 -20.58
CA ALA A 165 -5.32 -13.08 -19.22
C ALA A 165 -6.61 -12.96 -18.42
N THR A 166 -6.46 -12.91 -17.09
CA THR A 166 -7.53 -12.59 -16.15
C THR A 166 -7.10 -11.40 -15.30
N LEU A 167 -7.94 -10.37 -15.23
CA LEU A 167 -7.81 -9.31 -14.23
C LEU A 167 -8.77 -9.60 -13.09
N ILE A 168 -8.27 -9.55 -11.86
CA ILE A 168 -9.09 -9.63 -10.64
C ILE A 168 -8.89 -8.32 -9.89
N SER A 169 -9.97 -7.56 -9.74
CA SER A 169 -10.00 -6.33 -8.98
C SER A 169 -10.73 -6.53 -7.67
N ILE A 170 -10.07 -6.16 -6.57
CA ILE A 170 -10.60 -6.27 -5.21
C ILE A 170 -10.84 -4.87 -4.66
N ARG A 171 -12.07 -4.56 -4.28
CA ARG A 171 -12.46 -3.33 -3.59
C ARG A 171 -12.67 -3.62 -2.11
N TRP A 172 -12.20 -2.72 -1.23
CA TRP A 172 -12.56 -2.70 0.18
C TRP A 172 -12.54 -1.27 0.73
N VAL A 173 -12.97 -1.09 1.97
CA VAL A 173 -12.89 0.20 2.67
C VAL A 173 -11.66 0.20 3.59
N HIS A 174 -10.82 1.23 3.54
CA HIS A 174 -9.54 1.21 4.27
C HIS A 174 -9.71 1.14 5.80
N VAL A 175 -10.84 1.61 6.34
CA VAL A 175 -11.18 1.40 7.77
C VAL A 175 -11.20 -0.07 8.19
N VAL A 176 -11.40 -1.01 7.27
CA VAL A 176 -11.49 -2.43 7.62
C VAL A 176 -10.10 -3.05 7.79
N CYS A 177 -9.16 -2.74 6.90
CA CYS A 177 -7.79 -3.22 7.02
C CYS A 177 -6.81 -2.49 6.11
N ASP A 178 -5.54 -2.54 6.51
CA ASP A 178 -4.41 -2.14 5.69
C ASP A 178 -4.04 -3.22 4.63
N PHE A 179 -2.99 -2.96 3.85
CA PHE A 179 -2.53 -3.87 2.81
C PHE A 179 -2.00 -5.23 3.33
N MET A 180 -1.56 -5.31 4.59
CA MET A 180 -1.22 -6.61 5.22
C MET A 180 -2.48 -7.42 5.49
N GLY A 181 -3.56 -6.78 5.93
CA GLY A 181 -4.86 -7.42 6.10
C GLY A 181 -5.44 -7.95 4.78
N ILE A 182 -5.45 -7.14 3.73
CA ILE A 182 -5.98 -7.61 2.42
C ILE A 182 -5.08 -8.68 1.80
N LYS A 183 -3.76 -8.63 2.02
CA LYS A 183 -2.85 -9.72 1.64
C LYS A 183 -3.24 -11.02 2.33
N ALA A 184 -3.50 -10.98 3.63
CA ALA A 184 -3.89 -12.17 4.39
C ALA A 184 -5.19 -12.79 3.84
N LEU A 185 -6.16 -11.97 3.43
CA LEU A 185 -7.36 -12.45 2.72
C LEU A 185 -7.01 -13.19 1.43
N VAL A 186 -6.18 -12.59 0.56
CA VAL A 186 -5.84 -13.22 -0.73
C VAL A 186 -5.02 -14.51 -0.54
N LEU A 187 -4.15 -14.58 0.47
CA LEU A 187 -3.41 -15.80 0.77
C LEU A 187 -4.30 -16.90 1.33
N ALA A 188 -5.22 -16.57 2.26
CA ALA A 188 -6.21 -17.54 2.74
C ALA A 188 -7.14 -18.00 1.63
N TRP A 189 -7.50 -17.12 0.70
CA TRP A 189 -8.29 -17.47 -0.49
C TRP A 189 -7.53 -18.42 -1.41
N SER A 190 -6.23 -18.18 -1.61
CA SER A 190 -5.34 -19.12 -2.32
C SER A 190 -5.28 -20.49 -1.62
N MET A 191 -5.19 -20.53 -0.29
CA MET A 191 -5.18 -21.80 0.45
C MET A 191 -6.49 -22.58 0.28
N ASP A 192 -7.63 -21.89 0.36
CA ASP A 192 -8.95 -22.48 0.13
C ASP A 192 -9.09 -23.05 -1.29
N LEU A 193 -8.64 -22.30 -2.31
CA LEU A 193 -8.58 -22.76 -3.70
C LEU A 193 -7.75 -24.03 -3.89
N HIS A 194 -6.69 -24.20 -3.10
CA HIS A 194 -5.86 -25.40 -3.09
C HIS A 194 -6.46 -26.56 -2.27
N GLY A 195 -7.61 -26.38 -1.63
CA GLY A 195 -8.19 -27.35 -0.69
C GLY A 195 -7.39 -27.50 0.61
N ARG A 196 -6.49 -26.55 0.92
CA ARG A 196 -5.65 -26.55 2.12
C ARG A 196 -6.41 -25.91 3.30
N TYR A 197 -7.60 -26.43 3.61
CA TYR A 197 -8.50 -25.83 4.61
C TYR A 197 -7.87 -25.75 6.01
N ASP A 198 -7.11 -26.79 6.40
CA ASP A 198 -6.39 -26.84 7.69
C ASP A 198 -5.18 -25.89 7.76
N ASP A 199 -4.85 -25.25 6.63
CA ASP A 199 -3.76 -24.29 6.53
C ASP A 199 -4.26 -22.85 6.62
N ILE A 200 -5.57 -22.63 6.46
CA ILE A 200 -6.19 -21.31 6.57
C ILE A 200 -5.92 -20.77 7.98
N PRO A 201 -5.23 -19.62 8.11
CA PRO A 201 -4.86 -19.11 9.42
C PRO A 201 -6.08 -18.66 10.22
N PRO A 202 -6.05 -18.81 11.55
CA PRO A 202 -7.07 -18.22 12.41
C PRO A 202 -7.14 -16.70 12.21
N PHE A 203 -8.34 -16.16 12.12
CA PHE A 203 -8.56 -14.71 12.07
C PHE A 203 -8.31 -14.13 13.47
N MET A 204 -7.40 -13.17 13.60
CA MET A 204 -7.13 -12.44 14.83
C MET A 204 -7.74 -11.04 14.73
N GLY A 205 -8.28 -10.52 15.84
CA GLY A 205 -8.82 -9.16 15.88
C GLY A 205 -10.26 -9.03 15.41
N ALA A 206 -11.04 -10.11 15.45
CA ALA A 206 -12.46 -10.04 15.09
C ALA A 206 -13.25 -9.16 16.07
N TYR A 207 -13.03 -9.37 17.38
CA TYR A 207 -13.69 -8.67 18.47
C TYR A 207 -12.72 -7.89 19.36
N ASP A 208 -11.67 -8.55 19.83
CA ASP A 208 -10.66 -7.94 20.71
C ASP A 208 -9.54 -7.28 19.89
N ASP A 209 -9.15 -6.06 20.27
CA ASP A 209 -8.03 -5.33 19.65
C ASP A 209 -6.69 -5.72 20.28
N PRO A 210 -5.77 -6.40 19.55
CA PRO A 210 -4.43 -6.70 20.04
C PRO A 210 -3.58 -5.44 20.31
N LEU A 211 -3.88 -4.31 19.66
CA LEU A 211 -3.16 -3.05 19.84
C LEU A 211 -3.68 -2.20 21.00
N LYS A 212 -4.80 -2.59 21.63
CA LYS A 212 -5.46 -1.83 22.71
C LYS A 212 -4.49 -1.38 23.81
N ASN A 213 -3.57 -2.27 24.21
CA ASN A 213 -2.65 -2.00 25.30
C ASN A 213 -1.30 -1.40 24.84
N ILE A 214 -1.00 -1.43 23.54
CA ILE A 214 0.30 -1.02 22.99
C ILE A 214 0.38 0.51 22.95
N GLY A 215 1.21 1.11 23.81
CA GLY A 215 1.29 2.57 23.97
C GLY A 215 0.15 3.17 24.82
N SER A 216 -0.59 2.35 25.58
CA SER A 216 -1.69 2.82 26.46
C SER A 216 -1.21 3.54 27.71
N VAL A 217 0.05 3.33 28.08
CA VAL A 217 0.74 3.98 29.21
C VAL A 217 1.97 4.73 28.70
N PRO A 218 2.44 5.75 29.44
CA PRO A 218 3.66 6.47 29.08
C PRO A 218 4.82 5.52 28.80
N PRO A 219 5.56 5.71 27.69
CA PRO A 219 6.60 4.78 27.30
C PRO A 219 7.78 4.89 28.26
N ARG A 220 8.41 3.75 28.56
CA ARG A 220 9.63 3.72 29.40
C ARG A 220 10.81 4.36 28.68
N GLU A 221 10.88 4.16 27.37
CA GLU A 221 11.87 4.76 26.48
C GLU A 221 11.19 5.88 25.67
N PRO A 222 11.68 7.13 25.70
CA PRO A 222 11.15 8.18 24.86
C PRO A 222 11.22 7.80 23.37
N TYR A 223 10.24 8.28 22.60
CA TYR A 223 10.30 8.12 21.15
C TYR A 223 11.57 8.79 20.59
N ALA A 224 12.32 8.10 19.74
CA ALA A 224 13.65 8.52 19.30
C ALA A 224 13.63 9.88 18.58
N LEU A 225 12.50 10.25 17.99
CA LEU A 225 12.30 11.53 17.31
C LEU A 225 11.39 12.50 18.08
N ALA A 226 11.17 12.30 19.39
CA ALA A 226 10.33 13.18 20.19
C ALA A 226 10.77 14.66 20.10
N GLY A 227 12.08 14.92 20.06
CA GLY A 227 12.63 16.27 19.88
C GLY A 227 12.44 16.88 18.48
N MET A 228 11.95 16.10 17.52
CA MET A 228 11.60 16.56 16.17
C MET A 228 10.08 16.66 15.96
N GLN A 229 9.28 16.49 17.02
CA GLN A 229 7.85 16.72 16.91
C GLN A 229 7.59 18.21 16.65
N LEU A 230 6.90 18.52 15.56
CA LEU A 230 6.54 19.90 15.23
C LEU A 230 5.59 20.46 16.29
N SER A 231 5.87 21.68 16.76
CA SER A 231 4.85 22.45 17.49
C SER A 231 3.68 22.79 16.56
N PRO A 232 2.50 23.16 17.10
CA PRO A 232 1.38 23.60 16.27
C PRO A 232 1.75 24.74 15.29
N GLU A 233 2.56 25.70 15.73
CA GLU A 233 3.02 26.82 14.90
C GLU A 233 3.99 26.36 13.81
N ALA A 234 4.95 25.49 14.16
CA ALA A 234 5.90 24.93 13.20
C ALA A 234 5.21 24.03 12.17
N PHE A 235 4.20 23.26 12.59
CA PHE A 235 3.34 22.47 11.71
C PHE A 235 2.58 23.37 10.74
N LYS A 236 1.90 24.42 11.24
CA LYS A 236 1.16 25.38 10.40
C LYS A 236 2.06 25.99 9.33
N LYS A 237 3.25 26.47 9.71
CA LYS A 237 4.21 27.06 8.76
C LYS A 237 4.70 26.04 7.71
N THR A 238 4.97 24.81 8.14
CA THR A 238 5.37 23.72 7.23
C THR A 238 4.23 23.39 6.26
N TYR A 239 2.99 23.39 6.73
CA TYR A 239 1.80 23.18 5.91
C TYR A 239 1.56 24.32 4.91
N GLU A 240 1.79 25.59 5.30
CA GLU A 240 1.72 26.73 4.38
C GLU A 240 2.72 26.59 3.22
N LYS A 241 3.97 26.17 3.50
CA LYS A 241 4.96 25.86 2.44
C LYS A 241 4.52 24.70 1.54
N TYR A 242 3.89 23.68 2.12
CA TYR A 242 3.27 22.63 1.32
C TYR A 242 2.18 23.19 0.39
N LEU A 243 1.31 24.09 0.87
CA LEU A 243 0.29 24.74 0.06
C LEU A 243 0.89 25.62 -1.05
N GLU A 244 2.02 26.30 -0.82
CA GLU A 244 2.74 27.02 -1.88
C GLU A 244 3.21 26.06 -2.98
N HIS A 245 3.75 24.90 -2.60
CA HIS A 245 4.13 23.86 -3.56
C HIS A 245 2.90 23.30 -4.31
N VAL A 246 1.77 23.13 -3.64
CA VAL A 246 0.50 22.73 -4.27
C VAL A 246 0.01 23.78 -5.25
N ALA A 247 0.04 25.06 -4.88
CA ALA A 247 -0.39 26.15 -5.75
C ALA A 247 0.50 26.27 -6.99
N ARG A 248 1.82 26.03 -6.85
CA ARG A 248 2.77 26.03 -7.97
C ARG A 248 2.62 24.83 -8.89
N TYR A 249 2.32 23.66 -8.31
CA TYR A 249 2.17 22.39 -9.04
C TYR A 249 0.83 21.74 -8.68
N PRO A 250 -0.29 22.25 -9.24
CA PRO A 250 -1.65 21.86 -8.81
C PRO A 250 -2.06 20.47 -9.29
N ILE A 251 -1.43 19.97 -10.34
CA ILE A 251 -1.76 18.67 -10.95
C ILE A 251 -0.78 17.62 -10.42
N SER A 252 -1.30 16.46 -10.04
CA SER A 252 -0.51 15.26 -9.76
C SER A 252 -1.03 14.10 -10.61
N VAL A 253 -0.10 13.36 -11.20
CA VAL A 253 -0.39 12.27 -12.13
C VAL A 253 0.15 10.97 -11.55
N ARG A 254 -0.69 9.93 -11.56
CA ARG A 254 -0.25 8.58 -11.22
C ARG A 254 0.36 7.90 -12.43
N ARG A 255 1.56 7.34 -12.28
CA ARG A 255 2.16 6.45 -13.27
C ARG A 255 2.81 5.25 -12.60
N MET A 256 2.93 4.18 -13.39
CA MET A 256 3.68 2.98 -13.01
C MET A 256 5.04 3.01 -13.71
N LEU A 257 6.04 2.40 -13.09
CA LEU A 257 7.30 2.13 -13.73
C LEU A 257 7.80 0.73 -13.42
N VAL A 258 8.59 0.18 -14.32
CA VAL A 258 9.29 -1.09 -14.15
C VAL A 258 10.78 -0.86 -14.25
N LEU A 259 11.54 -1.46 -13.35
CA LEU A 259 12.99 -1.46 -13.32
C LEU A 259 13.49 -2.91 -13.44
N PRO A 260 14.06 -3.31 -14.59
CA PRO A 260 14.80 -4.56 -14.68
C PRO A 260 15.93 -4.61 -13.65
N ASP A 261 16.38 -5.81 -13.26
CA ASP A 261 17.46 -5.96 -12.28
C ASP A 261 18.72 -5.19 -12.70
N SER A 262 19.06 -5.21 -13.99
CA SER A 262 20.20 -4.45 -14.55
C SER A 262 20.10 -2.94 -14.31
N THR A 263 18.90 -2.36 -14.41
CA THR A 263 18.67 -0.95 -14.10
C THR A 263 18.81 -0.68 -12.62
N LEU A 264 18.28 -1.56 -11.76
CA LEU A 264 18.46 -1.45 -10.32
C LEU A 264 19.95 -1.55 -9.93
N GLN A 265 20.72 -2.42 -10.57
CA GLN A 265 22.19 -2.47 -10.37
C GLN A 265 22.85 -1.15 -10.77
N ARG A 266 22.43 -0.51 -11.87
CA ARG A 266 22.94 0.82 -12.26
C ARG A 266 22.57 1.89 -11.23
N ILE A 267 21.35 1.88 -10.68
CA ILE A 267 20.96 2.79 -9.59
C ILE A 267 21.85 2.57 -8.36
N LYS A 268 22.20 1.32 -8.02
CA LYS A 268 23.16 1.00 -6.95
C LYS A 268 24.59 1.48 -7.28
N MET A 269 24.95 1.55 -8.55
CA MET A 269 26.25 2.05 -9.02
C MET A 269 26.30 3.58 -9.15
N ASP A 270 25.17 4.27 -9.35
CA ASP A 270 25.01 5.74 -9.32
C ASP A 270 25.31 6.36 -7.92
N PHE A 271 25.84 5.52 -7.02
CA PHE A 271 26.38 5.83 -5.71
C PHE A 271 27.81 6.38 -5.78
N VAL A 272 28.44 6.42 -6.96
CA VAL A 272 29.81 6.95 -7.16
C VAL A 272 29.78 8.48 -7.23
N GLY A 273 29.63 9.10 -6.06
CA GLY A 273 29.84 10.54 -5.83
C GLY A 273 30.57 10.79 -4.50
N GLY A 274 31.29 9.79 -4.00
CA GLY A 274 31.96 9.83 -2.71
C GLY A 274 33.21 10.69 -2.77
N ARG A 275 33.53 11.37 -1.66
CA ARG A 275 34.90 11.84 -1.42
C ARG A 275 35.82 10.59 -1.38
N ASP A 276 37.12 10.75 -1.60
CA ASP A 276 38.13 9.65 -1.67
C ASP A 276 38.12 8.63 -0.50
N SER A 277 37.37 8.89 0.59
CA SER A 277 37.25 8.03 1.76
C SER A 277 36.04 7.08 1.77
N ASP A 278 35.02 7.29 0.94
CA ASP A 278 33.84 6.43 0.92
C ASP A 278 34.10 5.15 0.09
N LYS A 279 33.96 3.97 0.71
CA LYS A 279 34.07 2.65 0.06
C LYS A 279 32.68 2.08 -0.15
N LEU A 280 32.34 1.79 -1.41
CA LEU A 280 31.08 1.16 -1.78
C LEU A 280 31.31 -0.23 -2.35
N GLU A 281 30.52 -1.19 -1.90
CA GLU A 281 30.45 -2.54 -2.48
C GLU A 281 28.99 -2.88 -2.78
N VAL A 282 28.67 -3.16 -4.05
CA VAL A 282 27.32 -3.58 -4.46
C VAL A 282 27.17 -5.09 -4.21
N ILE A 283 26.05 -5.49 -3.60
CA ILE A 283 25.75 -6.89 -3.27
C ILE A 283 24.33 -7.28 -3.75
N PRO A 284 23.97 -8.57 -3.84
CA PRO A 284 22.73 -9.00 -4.50
C PRO A 284 21.45 -8.33 -3.99
N LYS A 285 21.35 -8.05 -2.68
CA LYS A 285 20.16 -7.45 -2.04
C LYS A 285 20.43 -6.06 -1.44
N GLY A 286 21.46 -5.37 -1.91
CA GLY A 286 21.76 -4.02 -1.45
C GLY A 286 23.17 -3.55 -1.79
N ALA A 287 23.77 -2.82 -0.87
CA ALA A 287 25.16 -2.39 -0.92
C ALA A 287 25.76 -2.30 0.50
N LEU A 288 27.09 -2.23 0.58
CA LEU A 288 27.84 -1.86 1.77
C LEU A 288 28.47 -0.49 1.55
N LEU A 289 28.08 0.50 2.36
CA LEU A 289 28.75 1.80 2.43
C LEU A 289 29.67 1.79 3.66
N ASN A 290 30.99 1.84 3.45
CA ASN A 290 31.98 1.79 4.53
C ASN A 290 31.76 0.59 5.47
N GLY A 291 31.38 -0.57 4.89
CA GLY A 291 31.06 -1.80 5.63
C GLY A 291 29.67 -1.85 6.25
N LYS A 292 28.87 -0.77 6.19
CA LYS A 292 27.48 -0.74 6.69
C LYS A 292 26.49 -1.16 5.60
N PHE A 293 25.63 -2.12 5.92
CA PHE A 293 24.62 -2.65 5.01
C PHE A 293 23.45 -1.68 4.78
N VAL A 294 23.12 -1.46 3.51
CA VAL A 294 21.89 -0.83 3.02
C VAL A 294 21.18 -1.78 2.08
N SER A 295 19.87 -1.93 2.22
CA SER A 295 19.07 -2.84 1.39
C SER A 295 18.56 -2.16 0.12
N ASP A 296 18.15 -2.94 -0.89
CA ASP A 296 17.49 -2.41 -2.10
C ASP A 296 16.32 -1.48 -1.76
N ALA A 297 15.58 -1.77 -0.68
CA ALA A 297 14.47 -0.95 -0.22
C ALA A 297 14.92 0.45 0.24
N ASP A 298 16.02 0.53 0.97
CA ASP A 298 16.58 1.80 1.46
C ASP A 298 17.13 2.62 0.30
N ILE A 299 17.77 1.94 -0.67
CA ILE A 299 18.31 2.54 -1.89
C ILE A 299 17.19 3.15 -2.73
N LEU A 300 16.12 2.40 -2.98
CA LEU A 300 14.97 2.87 -3.73
C LEU A 300 14.25 4.02 -3.02
N ALA A 301 14.21 4.02 -1.68
CA ALA A 301 13.65 5.13 -0.91
C ALA A 301 14.45 6.42 -1.07
N ALA A 302 15.77 6.33 -0.96
CA ALA A 302 16.65 7.48 -1.21
C ALA A 302 16.56 7.96 -2.68
N TRP A 303 16.52 7.03 -3.64
CA TRP A 303 16.41 7.32 -5.07
C TRP A 303 15.11 8.05 -5.40
N ALA A 304 13.98 7.52 -4.91
CA ALA A 304 12.67 8.13 -5.04
C ALA A 304 12.62 9.54 -4.42
N ALA A 305 13.23 9.73 -3.25
CA ALA A 305 13.32 11.04 -2.61
C ALA A 305 14.10 12.05 -3.47
N ARG A 306 15.25 11.63 -4.03
CA ARG A 306 16.05 12.47 -4.94
C ARG A 306 15.24 12.90 -6.17
N LEU A 307 14.55 11.95 -6.82
CA LEU A 307 13.68 12.23 -7.97
C LEU A 307 12.53 13.17 -7.61
N CYS A 308 11.85 12.92 -6.50
CA CYS A 308 10.73 13.74 -6.03
C CYS A 308 11.16 15.21 -5.79
N CYS A 309 12.38 15.41 -5.31
CA CYS A 309 12.96 16.71 -5.04
C CYS A 309 13.60 17.40 -6.27
N GLY A 310 13.60 16.75 -7.43
CA GLY A 310 14.28 17.25 -8.64
C GLY A 310 13.80 18.62 -9.11
N ILE A 311 12.52 18.92 -8.91
CA ILE A 311 11.90 20.20 -9.32
C ILE A 311 12.03 21.33 -8.28
N LEU A 312 12.59 21.04 -7.11
CA LEU A 312 12.70 22.04 -6.05
C LEU A 312 13.78 23.09 -6.38
N PRO A 313 13.70 24.32 -5.87
CA PRO A 313 14.73 25.33 -6.09
C PRO A 313 16.13 24.90 -5.59
N ALA A 314 17.18 25.61 -6.03
CA ALA A 314 18.56 25.32 -5.62
C ALA A 314 18.84 25.58 -4.12
N VAL A 315 18.06 26.45 -3.47
CA VAL A 315 18.22 26.75 -2.05
C VAL A 315 18.01 25.48 -1.21
N ASP A 316 18.93 25.24 -0.28
CA ASP A 316 18.83 24.08 0.60
C ASP A 316 17.64 24.23 1.55
N GLN A 317 16.96 23.13 1.82
CA GLN A 317 15.84 23.05 2.76
C GLN A 317 15.74 21.65 3.35
N PRO A 318 15.11 21.50 4.53
CA PRO A 318 14.87 20.19 5.10
C PRO A 318 13.96 19.33 4.22
N VAL A 319 14.18 18.02 4.24
CA VAL A 319 13.39 17.03 3.53
C VAL A 319 13.03 15.91 4.51
N HIS A 320 11.75 15.57 4.56
CA HIS A 320 11.23 14.49 5.38
C HIS A 320 10.76 13.34 4.48
N ILE A 321 11.48 12.22 4.56
CA ILE A 321 11.13 10.98 3.87
C ILE A 321 10.30 10.15 4.86
N MET A 322 8.99 10.12 4.62
CA MET A 322 8.05 9.32 5.41
C MET A 322 7.97 7.91 4.83
N GLY A 323 8.45 6.91 5.57
CA GLY A 323 8.32 5.49 5.23
C GLY A 323 7.12 4.86 5.94
N MET A 324 6.65 3.71 5.47
CA MET A 324 5.59 2.94 6.14
C MET A 324 6.14 1.61 6.65
N TYR A 325 5.69 1.17 7.83
CA TYR A 325 6.03 -0.13 8.39
C TYR A 325 4.80 -0.82 8.98
N GLU A 326 4.79 -2.14 8.94
CA GLU A 326 3.76 -2.95 9.62
C GLU A 326 4.22 -3.27 11.04
N ALA A 327 3.40 -2.93 12.04
CA ALA A 327 3.72 -3.13 13.45
C ALA A 327 3.63 -4.60 13.88
N ARG A 328 3.00 -5.45 13.06
CA ARG A 328 2.78 -6.87 13.39
C ARG A 328 4.11 -7.60 13.59
N HIS A 329 5.07 -7.39 12.70
CA HIS A 329 6.41 -7.96 12.82
C HIS A 329 7.27 -7.28 13.89
N CYS A 330 6.93 -6.06 14.28
CA CYS A 330 7.64 -5.31 15.32
C CYS A 330 7.23 -5.74 16.74
N LEU A 331 6.09 -6.43 16.88
CA LEU A 331 5.46 -6.79 18.14
C LEU A 331 5.18 -8.31 18.20
N PRO A 332 6.21 -9.17 18.20
CA PRO A 332 6.04 -10.63 18.15
C PRO A 332 5.31 -11.23 19.37
N GLU A 333 5.32 -10.53 20.51
CA GLU A 333 4.56 -10.93 21.71
C GLU A 333 3.06 -10.71 21.53
N THR A 334 2.68 -9.65 20.80
CA THR A 334 1.29 -9.33 20.47
C THR A 334 0.78 -10.15 19.29
N PHE A 335 1.65 -10.41 18.31
CA PHE A 335 1.33 -11.13 17.06
C PHE A 335 2.19 -12.40 16.94
N PRO A 336 1.86 -13.45 17.71
CA PRO A 336 2.66 -14.66 17.74
C PRO A 336 2.66 -15.39 16.40
N GLN A 337 3.82 -15.91 16.02
CA GLN A 337 4.00 -16.78 14.86
C GLN A 337 4.15 -18.23 15.31
N ARG A 338 3.45 -19.14 14.62
CA ARG A 338 3.61 -20.59 14.79
C ARG A 338 4.97 -21.04 14.28
N LYS A 339 5.67 -21.84 15.07
CA LYS A 339 6.99 -22.38 14.70
C LYS A 339 6.88 -23.56 13.74
N ASP A 340 5.86 -24.39 13.92
CA ASP A 340 5.60 -25.60 13.13
C ASP A 340 5.02 -25.27 11.75
N LYS A 341 4.19 -24.23 11.68
CA LYS A 341 3.48 -23.83 10.46
C LYS A 341 3.32 -22.31 10.37
N PRO A 342 4.40 -21.57 10.02
CA PRO A 342 4.40 -20.11 10.00
C PRO A 342 3.28 -19.52 9.13
N ASP A 343 2.99 -20.12 7.98
CA ASP A 343 1.93 -19.66 7.06
C ASP A 343 0.51 -19.80 7.63
N SER A 344 0.32 -20.60 8.68
CA SER A 344 -0.94 -20.78 9.39
C SER A 344 -0.95 -20.11 10.76
N SER A 345 -0.03 -19.16 10.99
CA SER A 345 -0.05 -18.30 12.18
C SER A 345 -1.30 -17.42 12.17
N PRO A 346 -1.89 -17.08 13.33
CA PRO A 346 -3.02 -16.17 13.39
C PRO A 346 -2.73 -14.85 12.64
N VAL A 347 -3.68 -14.39 11.84
CA VAL A 347 -3.53 -13.19 11.02
C VAL A 347 -4.41 -12.06 11.54
N PHE A 348 -3.78 -10.93 11.91
CA PHE A 348 -4.51 -9.74 12.35
C PHE A 348 -4.95 -8.90 11.15
N ILE A 349 -6.25 -8.90 10.85
CA ILE A 349 -6.83 -8.17 9.72
C ILE A 349 -7.56 -6.92 10.26
N ALA A 350 -6.82 -5.83 10.26
CA ALA A 350 -7.19 -4.47 10.68
C ALA A 350 -6.07 -3.51 10.23
N ASN A 351 -6.08 -2.26 10.67
CA ASN A 351 -4.99 -1.30 10.47
C ASN A 351 -3.93 -1.46 11.57
N ALA A 352 -2.71 -1.82 11.18
CA ALA A 352 -1.52 -1.80 12.04
C ALA A 352 -0.27 -1.39 11.27
N THR A 353 -0.45 -0.41 10.38
CA THR A 353 0.63 0.20 9.59
C THR A 353 0.84 1.61 10.09
N PHE A 354 2.08 1.96 10.43
CA PHE A 354 2.46 3.27 10.95
C PHE A 354 3.65 3.82 10.16
N SER A 355 4.00 5.08 10.40
CA SER A 355 5.05 5.77 9.66
C SER A 355 6.40 5.71 10.35
N THR A 356 7.47 5.55 9.58
CA THR A 356 8.82 5.93 9.99
C THR A 356 9.13 7.34 9.45
N SER A 357 10.04 8.04 10.10
CA SER A 357 10.45 9.38 9.70
C SER A 357 11.96 9.44 9.54
N THR A 358 12.41 9.78 8.33
CA THR A 358 13.82 10.02 8.04
C THR A 358 13.99 11.49 7.64
N ASN A 359 14.81 12.23 8.39
CA ASN A 359 15.02 13.67 8.16
C ASN A 359 16.39 13.91 7.52
N THR A 360 16.40 14.61 6.39
CA THR A 360 17.62 14.96 5.62
C THR A 360 17.49 16.36 5.03
N THR A 361 18.39 16.76 4.13
CA THR A 361 18.31 18.04 3.42
C THR A 361 18.34 17.85 1.90
N LEU A 362 17.84 18.86 1.19
CA LEU A 362 17.85 18.90 -0.27
C LEU A 362 19.28 18.85 -0.82
N ARG A 363 20.22 19.54 -0.15
CA ARG A 363 21.65 19.46 -0.46
C ARG A 363 22.18 18.05 -0.31
N ALA A 364 21.84 17.34 0.77
CA ALA A 364 22.29 15.97 0.97
C ALA A 364 21.79 15.04 -0.13
N LEU A 365 20.51 15.19 -0.53
CA LEU A 365 19.94 14.41 -1.63
C LEU A 365 20.64 14.66 -2.97
N ARG A 366 21.03 15.90 -3.27
CA ARG A 366 21.66 16.29 -4.55
C ARG A 366 23.16 16.01 -4.62
N GLU A 367 23.89 16.35 -3.56
CA GLU A 367 25.35 16.42 -3.62
C GLU A 367 26.05 15.20 -3.02
N GLN A 368 25.35 14.39 -2.22
CA GLN A 368 25.97 13.22 -1.58
C GLN A 368 25.71 11.93 -2.39
N PRO A 369 26.56 10.90 -2.21
CA PRO A 369 26.24 9.54 -2.62
C PRO A 369 24.86 9.13 -2.13
N LEU A 370 24.06 8.53 -3.01
CA LEU A 370 22.73 8.04 -2.67
C LEU A 370 22.75 7.08 -1.46
N ALA A 371 23.84 6.33 -1.31
CA ALA A 371 24.12 5.44 -0.17
C ALA A 371 24.05 6.11 1.19
N LYS A 372 24.44 7.38 1.31
CA LYS A 372 24.44 8.06 2.62
C LYS A 372 23.01 8.29 3.08
N THR A 373 22.14 8.76 2.19
CA THR A 373 20.71 8.88 2.48
C THR A 373 20.06 7.51 2.67
N ALA A 374 20.42 6.49 1.85
CA ALA A 374 19.91 5.13 2.03
C ALA A 374 20.30 4.55 3.41
N LEU A 375 21.54 4.79 3.86
CA LEU A 375 21.98 4.38 5.19
C LEU A 375 21.20 5.11 6.30
N LEU A 376 20.91 6.39 6.11
CA LEU A 376 20.09 7.15 7.05
C LEU A 376 18.64 6.62 7.13
N VAL A 377 18.06 6.24 5.98
CA VAL A 377 16.74 5.56 5.93
C VAL A 377 16.81 4.23 6.68
N ARG A 378 17.85 3.42 6.43
CA ARG A 378 18.07 2.13 7.11
C ARG A 378 18.16 2.30 8.62
N GLU A 379 18.96 3.25 9.10
CA GLU A 379 19.16 3.54 10.52
C GLU A 379 17.85 4.03 11.17
N SER A 380 17.08 4.87 10.48
CA SER A 380 15.76 5.33 10.93
C SER A 380 14.77 4.17 11.05
N VAL A 381 14.67 3.30 10.03
CA VAL A 381 13.80 2.11 10.09
C VAL A 381 14.24 1.19 11.22
N ALA A 382 15.51 0.85 11.33
CA ALA A 382 16.03 -0.05 12.35
C ALA A 382 15.83 0.47 13.79
N THR A 383 15.79 1.80 13.96
CA THR A 383 15.53 2.44 15.25
C THR A 383 14.03 2.44 15.56
N LEU A 384 13.21 2.99 14.65
CA LEU A 384 11.80 3.28 14.91
C LEU A 384 10.90 2.04 14.90
N THR A 385 11.35 0.93 14.33
CA THR A 385 10.58 -0.34 14.26
C THR A 385 10.88 -1.32 15.40
N LYS A 386 11.65 -0.90 16.41
CA LYS A 386 11.82 -1.69 17.65
C LYS A 386 10.56 -1.63 18.49
N ALA A 387 10.18 -2.73 19.15
CA ALA A 387 8.98 -2.78 20.00
C ALA A 387 8.83 -1.57 20.97
N PRO A 388 9.85 -1.16 21.75
CA PRO A 388 9.70 0.02 22.62
C PRO A 388 9.40 1.32 21.88
N GLN A 389 9.96 1.49 20.67
CA GLN A 389 9.74 2.66 19.82
C GLN A 389 8.35 2.65 19.18
N VAL A 390 7.83 1.47 18.81
CA VAL A 390 6.44 1.29 18.40
C VAL A 390 5.50 1.67 19.55
N HIS A 391 5.74 1.17 20.77
CA HIS A 391 4.97 1.57 21.96
C HIS A 391 4.99 3.09 22.18
N ALA A 392 6.16 3.73 22.09
CA ALA A 392 6.30 5.17 22.26
C ALA A 392 5.56 5.96 21.17
N GLN A 393 5.63 5.52 19.91
CA GLN A 393 4.92 6.15 18.80
C GLN A 393 3.40 6.04 18.98
N LEU A 394 2.87 4.84 19.29
CA LEU A 394 1.43 4.66 19.50
C LEU A 394 0.93 5.46 20.70
N HIS A 395 1.75 5.62 21.75
CA HIS A 395 1.42 6.49 22.87
C HIS A 395 1.24 7.95 22.43
N LEU A 396 2.23 8.50 21.72
CA LEU A 396 2.15 9.87 21.21
C LEU A 396 1.00 10.08 20.24
N LEU A 397 0.69 9.08 19.41
CA LEU A 397 -0.44 9.11 18.49
C LEU A 397 -1.77 9.18 19.25
N ARG A 398 -1.93 8.39 20.31
CA ARG A 398 -3.11 8.45 21.19
C ARG A 398 -3.24 9.78 21.90
N GLU A 399 -2.15 10.32 22.45
CA GLU A 399 -2.17 11.63 23.10
C GLU A 399 -2.56 12.74 22.13
N SER A 400 -2.07 12.68 20.90
CA SER A 400 -2.44 13.61 19.82
C SER A 400 -3.92 13.46 19.46
N TYR A 401 -4.41 12.25 19.17
CA TYR A 401 -5.82 12.03 18.82
C TYR A 401 -6.81 12.32 19.94
N ALA A 402 -6.39 12.23 21.21
CA ALA A 402 -7.20 12.65 22.34
C ALA A 402 -7.39 14.18 22.37
N LYS A 403 -6.42 14.95 21.86
CA LYS A 403 -6.47 16.42 21.77
C LYS A 403 -7.16 16.88 20.49
N ASP A 404 -6.74 16.33 19.36
CA ASP A 404 -7.23 16.67 18.02
C ASP A 404 -7.05 15.46 17.09
N LYS A 405 -8.17 14.86 16.67
CA LYS A 405 -8.18 13.69 15.79
C LYS A 405 -7.71 14.00 14.37
N GLU A 406 -7.71 15.27 13.96
CA GLU A 406 -7.33 15.68 12.60
C GLU A 406 -5.84 16.01 12.49
N ASN A 407 -5.12 16.11 13.61
CA ASN A 407 -3.74 16.57 13.64
C ASN A 407 -2.80 15.54 14.30
N PRO A 408 -2.42 14.46 13.58
CA PRO A 408 -1.47 13.47 14.09
C PRO A 408 -0.09 14.09 14.32
N PRO A 409 0.74 13.54 15.22
CA PRO A 409 2.06 14.07 15.49
C PRO A 409 2.97 13.90 14.27
N VAL A 410 3.58 14.98 13.81
CA VAL A 410 4.56 14.96 12.71
C VAL A 410 5.96 15.17 13.25
N PHE A 411 6.85 14.21 12.94
CA PHE A 411 8.24 14.18 13.38
C PHE A 411 9.18 14.60 12.26
N ALA A 412 9.22 15.91 12.00
CA ALA A 412 9.98 16.48 10.90
C ALA A 412 10.66 17.79 11.34
N ALA A 413 11.73 18.18 10.65
CA ALA A 413 12.23 19.54 10.78
C ALA A 413 11.18 20.55 10.27
N GLN A 414 11.08 21.72 10.89
CA GLN A 414 10.21 22.79 10.41
C GLN A 414 10.56 23.13 8.97
N ASP A 415 9.55 23.44 8.15
CA ASP A 415 9.68 23.81 6.74
C ASP A 415 10.13 22.65 5.82
N SER A 416 10.03 21.39 6.29
CA SER A 416 10.40 20.23 5.47
C SER A 416 9.54 20.08 4.23
N PHE A 417 10.18 19.75 3.10
CA PHE A 417 9.48 19.11 1.98
C PHE A 417 9.17 17.66 2.36
N VAL A 418 7.89 17.34 2.54
CA VAL A 418 7.43 16.00 2.94
C VAL A 418 7.12 15.16 1.70
N LEU A 419 7.68 13.96 1.66
CA LEU A 419 7.41 12.97 0.63
C LEU A 419 7.24 11.58 1.25
N VAL A 420 6.46 10.73 0.59
CA VAL A 420 6.17 9.37 1.09
C VAL A 420 6.87 8.34 0.22
N VAL A 421 7.59 7.42 0.83
CA VAL A 421 8.07 6.22 0.13
C VAL A 421 7.61 4.98 0.86
N SER A 422 6.59 4.33 0.31
CA SER A 422 6.08 3.06 0.82
C SER A 422 6.77 1.88 0.13
N ASN A 423 7.09 0.82 0.86
CA ASN A 423 7.82 -0.31 0.31
C ASN A 423 7.12 -1.64 0.59
N PHE A 424 6.57 -2.25 -0.46
CA PHE A 424 5.88 -3.53 -0.39
C PHE A 424 6.78 -4.72 -0.75
N SER A 425 8.10 -4.55 -0.83
CA SER A 425 9.00 -5.65 -1.19
C SER A 425 8.89 -6.83 -0.23
N LYS A 426 8.74 -6.59 1.07
CA LYS A 426 8.51 -7.65 2.08
C LYS A 426 7.14 -8.34 1.95
N MET A 427 6.19 -7.73 1.23
CA MET A 427 4.90 -8.35 0.95
C MET A 427 5.04 -9.54 0.01
N ALA A 428 6.06 -9.56 -0.85
CA ALA A 428 6.29 -10.64 -1.80
C ALA A 428 5.02 -11.06 -2.56
N PHE A 429 4.17 -10.10 -2.98
CA PHE A 429 2.88 -10.39 -3.61
C PHE A 429 3.02 -11.32 -4.83
N PHE A 430 4.00 -11.05 -5.68
CA PHE A 430 4.30 -11.84 -6.86
C PHE A 430 4.68 -13.30 -6.55
N ASP A 431 5.40 -13.54 -5.46
CA ASP A 431 5.84 -14.88 -5.07
C ASP A 431 4.79 -15.63 -4.24
N SER A 432 4.03 -14.92 -3.38
CA SER A 432 3.14 -15.54 -2.39
C SER A 432 1.73 -15.83 -2.90
N ILE A 433 1.20 -15.03 -3.84
CA ILE A 433 -0.14 -15.23 -4.37
C ILE A 433 -0.11 -16.28 -5.49
N ASP A 434 -0.91 -17.33 -5.36
CA ASP A 434 -0.98 -18.41 -6.33
C ASP A 434 -2.41 -18.94 -6.52
N PHE A 435 -2.99 -18.68 -7.68
CA PHE A 435 -4.33 -19.14 -8.05
C PHE A 435 -4.27 -20.31 -9.06
N SER A 436 -3.17 -21.06 -9.08
CA SER A 436 -2.97 -22.20 -10.00
C SER A 436 -4.15 -23.20 -10.07
N PRO A 437 -4.86 -23.55 -8.97
CA PRO A 437 -6.02 -24.46 -9.03
C PRO A 437 -7.21 -23.95 -9.86
N ALA A 438 -7.26 -22.63 -10.09
CA ALA A 438 -8.26 -21.99 -10.92
C ALA A 438 -7.84 -21.90 -12.40
N VAL A 439 -6.61 -22.23 -12.78
CA VAL A 439 -6.17 -22.10 -14.18
C VAL A 439 -6.93 -23.07 -15.07
N VAL A 440 -7.62 -22.52 -16.08
CA VAL A 440 -8.29 -23.25 -17.16
C VAL A 440 -7.34 -23.43 -18.34
N ALA A 441 -6.64 -22.36 -18.71
CA ALA A 441 -5.64 -22.36 -19.78
C ALA A 441 -4.51 -21.37 -19.47
N PRO A 442 -3.23 -21.76 -19.58
CA PRO A 442 -2.11 -20.84 -19.45
C PRO A 442 -2.02 -19.90 -20.66
N ALA A 443 -1.45 -18.70 -20.50
CA ALA A 443 -1.08 -17.88 -21.65
C ALA A 443 -0.01 -18.55 -22.51
N VAL A 444 0.02 -18.20 -23.80
CA VAL A 444 1.00 -18.71 -24.79
C VAL A 444 2.44 -18.32 -24.42
N ALA A 445 2.64 -17.19 -23.73
CA ALA A 445 3.91 -16.77 -23.17
C ALA A 445 3.70 -16.40 -21.70
N GLY A 446 4.33 -17.15 -20.79
CA GLY A 446 4.24 -16.91 -19.35
C GLY A 446 5.25 -15.87 -18.87
N HIS A 447 4.82 -14.93 -18.04
CA HIS A 447 5.69 -13.95 -17.37
C HIS A 447 6.02 -14.33 -15.91
N GLY A 448 5.71 -15.57 -15.49
CA GLY A 448 5.87 -16.03 -14.11
C GLY A 448 6.29 -17.50 -13.98
N LYS A 449 6.58 -17.91 -12.75
CA LYS A 449 7.05 -19.27 -12.41
C LYS A 449 5.96 -20.34 -12.60
N SER A 450 4.68 -19.96 -12.57
CA SER A 450 3.52 -20.81 -12.86
C SER A 450 2.39 -19.96 -13.45
N PRO A 451 1.42 -20.54 -14.17
CA PRO A 451 0.31 -19.78 -14.77
C PRO A 451 -0.66 -19.18 -13.74
N GLY A 452 -0.65 -19.67 -12.50
CA GLY A 452 -1.43 -19.11 -11.40
C GLY A 452 -0.72 -18.01 -10.61
N LYS A 453 0.52 -17.66 -10.96
CA LYS A 453 1.24 -16.55 -10.32
C LYS A 453 0.80 -15.20 -10.86
N LEU A 454 0.82 -14.23 -9.97
CA LEU A 454 0.59 -12.84 -10.29
C LEU A 454 1.66 -12.36 -11.29
N ALA A 455 1.23 -11.80 -12.42
CA ALA A 455 2.12 -11.22 -13.43
C ALA A 455 2.33 -9.72 -13.20
N TRP A 456 1.32 -9.05 -12.64
CA TRP A 456 1.34 -7.62 -12.38
C TRP A 456 0.25 -7.23 -11.38
N HIS A 457 0.45 -6.16 -10.62
CA HIS A 457 -0.61 -5.55 -9.82
C HIS A 457 -0.43 -4.05 -9.64
N GLN A 458 -1.52 -3.38 -9.31
CA GLN A 458 -1.53 -1.99 -8.89
C GLN A 458 -2.72 -1.72 -7.96
N TRP A 459 -2.53 -0.91 -6.93
CA TRP A 459 -3.63 -0.35 -6.15
C TRP A 459 -3.93 1.10 -6.52
N THR A 460 -5.14 1.53 -6.17
CA THR A 460 -5.63 2.90 -6.28
C THR A 460 -6.64 3.18 -5.18
N SER A 461 -6.72 4.43 -4.74
CA SER A 461 -7.93 4.94 -4.10
C SER A 461 -9.00 5.19 -5.17
N LEU A 462 -10.26 4.86 -4.90
CA LEU A 462 -11.36 5.23 -5.81
C LEU A 462 -11.76 6.70 -5.65
N GLU A 463 -11.48 7.26 -4.48
CA GLU A 463 -11.66 8.68 -4.19
C GLU A 463 -10.42 9.48 -4.63
N HIS A 464 -10.67 10.58 -5.33
CA HIS A 464 -9.65 11.55 -5.69
C HIS A 464 -9.46 12.50 -4.51
N ASN A 465 -8.43 12.28 -3.69
CA ASN A 465 -7.99 13.30 -2.74
C ASN A 465 -6.85 14.10 -3.37
N THR A 466 -6.89 15.42 -3.23
CA THR A 466 -5.84 16.33 -3.71
C THR A 466 -4.56 16.26 -2.86
N HIS A 467 -4.57 15.46 -1.80
CA HIS A 467 -3.52 15.37 -0.79
C HIS A 467 -2.52 14.23 -1.05
N ILE A 468 -2.88 13.18 -1.80
CA ILE A 468 -1.91 12.15 -2.19
C ILE A 468 -1.06 12.70 -3.34
N ARG A 469 0.14 13.18 -2.99
CA ARG A 469 1.17 13.64 -3.92
C ARG A 469 2.55 13.38 -3.32
N ASN A 470 3.60 13.57 -4.13
CA ASN A 470 4.99 13.39 -3.70
C ASN A 470 5.20 12.00 -3.08
N MET A 471 4.59 10.99 -3.71
CA MET A 471 4.55 9.62 -3.20
C MET A 471 5.17 8.67 -4.21
N PHE A 472 6.04 7.80 -3.72
CA PHE A 472 6.46 6.59 -4.40
C PHE A 472 6.02 5.36 -3.62
N GLN A 473 5.77 4.29 -4.35
CA GLN A 473 5.58 2.97 -3.79
C GLN A 473 6.38 1.93 -4.57
N VAL A 474 7.16 1.12 -3.86
CA VAL A 474 7.74 -0.11 -4.41
C VAL A 474 6.71 -1.22 -4.32
N GLY A 475 6.20 -1.70 -5.45
CA GLY A 475 5.19 -2.76 -5.54
C GLY A 475 5.73 -4.19 -5.43
N GLY A 476 7.06 -4.35 -5.43
CA GLY A 476 7.74 -5.63 -5.30
C GLY A 476 8.41 -6.10 -6.58
N ARG A 477 9.01 -7.29 -6.52
CA ARG A 477 9.76 -7.89 -7.63
C ARG A 477 8.95 -9.04 -8.25
N ASP A 478 8.80 -9.04 -9.57
CA ASP A 478 8.09 -10.09 -10.30
C ASP A 478 8.96 -11.35 -10.53
N GLY A 479 8.36 -12.39 -11.11
CA GLY A 479 9.04 -13.66 -11.40
C GLY A 479 10.21 -13.53 -12.40
N GLY A 480 10.24 -12.46 -13.20
CA GLY A 480 11.33 -12.13 -14.13
C GLY A 480 12.44 -11.28 -13.50
N GLY A 481 12.34 -10.98 -12.20
CA GLY A 481 13.30 -10.15 -11.49
C GLY A 481 13.10 -8.63 -11.67
N ASN A 482 12.01 -8.20 -12.32
CA ASN A 482 11.74 -6.78 -12.49
C ASN A 482 11.11 -6.19 -11.23
N THR A 483 11.60 -5.04 -10.81
CA THR A 483 11.03 -4.28 -9.69
C THR A 483 9.98 -3.33 -10.22
N TRP A 484 8.75 -3.49 -9.75
CA TRP A 484 7.62 -2.63 -10.08
C TRP A 484 7.49 -1.50 -9.06
N MET A 485 7.25 -0.29 -9.53
CA MET A 485 6.95 0.87 -8.68
C MET A 485 5.79 1.67 -9.25
N MET A 486 5.17 2.45 -8.38
CA MET A 486 4.14 3.43 -8.69
C MET A 486 4.55 4.76 -8.07
N ALA A 487 4.20 5.88 -8.71
CA ALA A 487 4.30 7.17 -8.05
C ALA A 487 3.12 8.08 -8.40
N ILE A 488 2.88 9.07 -7.56
CA ILE A 488 1.92 10.14 -7.77
C ILE A 488 2.68 11.46 -7.61
N LEU A 489 3.00 12.06 -8.75
CA LEU A 489 3.93 13.19 -8.84
C LEU A 489 3.38 14.27 -9.79
N PRO A 490 3.80 15.54 -9.63
CA PRO A 490 3.57 16.57 -10.64
C PRO A 490 4.13 16.18 -12.01
N PRO A 491 3.51 16.62 -13.12
CA PRO A 491 4.04 16.42 -14.47
C PRO A 491 5.51 16.85 -14.63
N GLU A 492 5.92 17.92 -13.96
CA GLU A 492 7.29 18.44 -13.98
C GLU A 492 8.27 17.47 -13.31
N THR A 493 7.86 16.83 -12.21
CA THR A 493 8.67 15.78 -11.58
C THR A 493 8.72 14.54 -12.45
N TRP A 494 7.63 14.20 -13.16
CA TRP A 494 7.66 13.09 -14.13
C TRP A 494 8.66 13.33 -15.26
N ALA A 495 8.83 14.57 -15.74
CA ALA A 495 9.85 14.89 -16.74
C ALA A 495 11.27 14.59 -16.22
N VAL A 496 11.55 14.91 -14.95
CA VAL A 496 12.83 14.54 -14.30
C VAL A 496 13.01 13.02 -14.24
N VAL A 497 11.95 12.28 -13.91
CA VAL A 497 11.99 10.81 -13.88
C VAL A 497 12.23 10.24 -15.28
N GLU A 498 11.55 10.74 -16.31
CA GLU A 498 11.72 10.33 -17.70
C GLU A 498 13.16 10.52 -18.18
N GLU A 499 13.72 11.71 -17.96
CA GLU A 499 15.10 12.03 -18.33
C GLU A 499 16.10 11.10 -17.62
N HIS A 500 15.92 10.90 -16.31
CA HIS A 500 16.79 10.00 -15.55
C HIS A 500 16.72 8.55 -16.03
N LEU A 501 15.51 8.02 -16.28
CA LEU A 501 15.34 6.66 -16.78
C LEU A 501 15.94 6.48 -18.18
N ALA A 502 15.85 7.49 -19.04
CA ALA A 502 16.50 7.48 -20.34
C ALA A 502 18.04 7.42 -20.21
N GLY A 503 18.60 8.21 -19.28
CA GLY A 503 20.04 8.16 -18.95
C GLY A 503 20.49 6.79 -18.47
N LEU A 504 19.70 6.14 -17.61
CA LEU A 504 19.97 4.78 -17.13
C LEU A 504 19.89 3.72 -18.23
N ALA A 505 19.11 3.92 -19.29
CA ALA A 505 19.03 2.99 -20.42
C ALA A 505 20.25 3.11 -21.36
N ASP A 506 20.69 4.34 -21.65
CA ASP A 506 21.74 4.65 -22.64
C ASP A 506 23.19 4.34 -22.18
N ALA A 507 23.39 3.85 -20.96
CA ALA A 507 24.72 3.63 -20.34
C ALA A 507 25.59 4.90 -20.25
N ARG A 508 24.98 6.09 -20.35
CA ARG A 508 25.65 7.35 -20.03
C ARG A 508 25.65 7.56 -18.52
N PRO A 509 26.68 8.20 -17.93
CA PRO A 509 26.61 8.65 -16.55
C PRO A 509 25.39 9.59 -16.41
N SER A 510 24.39 9.17 -15.65
CA SER A 510 23.24 10.01 -15.34
C SER A 510 23.69 11.04 -14.31
N LYS A 511 23.69 12.33 -14.67
CA LYS A 511 23.82 13.42 -13.70
C LYS A 511 22.41 13.93 -13.42
N LEU A 512 21.81 13.46 -12.32
CA LEU A 512 20.64 14.09 -11.70
C LEU A 512 21.07 15.18 -10.73
#